data_AF-A0A7C3EKP9-F1
#
_entry.id   AF-A0A7C3EKP9-F1
#
_cell.length_a   1.000
_cell.length_b   1.000
_cell.length_c   1.000
_cell.angle_alpha   90.00
_cell.angle_beta   90.00
_cell.angle_gamma   90.00
#
_symmetry.space_group_name_H-M   'P 1'
#
loop_
_entity.id
_entity.type
_entity.pdbx_description
1 polymer ?
#
loop_
_entity_poly.entity_id
_entity_poly.type
_entity_poly.pdbx_seq_one_letter_code
_entity_poly.pdbx_strand_id
1 'polypeptide(L)'
;MNVIYTIKKGKHSSGLHFGITFKRTLRFSAMFFESCLYDIKDNDDYDINKLFGFSTSIFHHRNSARIGWRCNSKREIELFAYAYVKGKRHVSYLGVVDINTDFECVIIDNEDAYLFNVKVSEIKDNEIIDKEYNAIIKKSKDWFFFNYYLYPYFGGNKTAPHTMKILVNVF
;
A
#
# COMPACT_ATOMS: atom_id res chain seq x y z
N MET A 1 6.38 4.75 14.95
CA MET A 1 5.35 4.31 15.94
C MET A 1 4.56 3.19 15.30
N ASN A 2 4.52 2.02 15.95
CA ASN A 2 3.77 0.86 15.49
C ASN A 2 2.26 1.12 15.68
N VAL A 3 1.49 1.12 14.61
CA VAL A 3 0.04 1.34 14.65
C VAL A 3 -0.67 0.19 13.94
N ILE A 4 -1.63 -0.43 14.63
CA ILE A 4 -2.55 -1.39 14.01
C ILE A 4 -3.74 -0.61 13.45
N TYR A 5 -3.79 -0.49 12.13
CA TYR A 5 -4.95 0.06 11.42
C TYR A 5 -6.02 -1.01 11.28
N THR A 6 -7.28 -0.63 11.53
CA THR A 6 -8.42 -1.54 11.45
C THR A 6 -9.43 -1.03 10.42
N ILE A 7 -9.60 -1.78 9.33
CA ILE A 7 -10.71 -1.58 8.40
C ILE A 7 -11.87 -2.44 8.91
N LYS A 8 -12.94 -1.82 9.41
CA LYS A 8 -14.09 -2.55 9.94
C LYS A 8 -14.89 -3.19 8.80
N LYS A 9 -15.54 -4.33 9.07
CA LYS A 9 -16.55 -4.92 8.18
C LYS A 9 -17.55 -3.83 7.72
N GLY A 10 -17.89 -3.84 6.43
CA GLY A 10 -18.85 -2.89 5.87
C GLY A 10 -18.30 -1.47 5.72
N LYS A 11 -16.98 -1.27 5.82
CA LYS A 11 -16.30 0.01 5.60
C LYS A 11 -15.20 -0.12 4.56
N HIS A 12 -14.83 1.00 3.98
CA HIS A 12 -13.62 1.10 3.15
C HIS A 12 -12.42 1.63 3.94
N SER A 13 -12.60 2.71 4.71
CA SER A 13 -11.50 3.36 5.43
C SER A 13 -11.15 2.66 6.75
N SER A 14 -9.88 2.77 7.14
CA SER A 14 -9.36 2.40 8.47
C SER A 14 -9.58 3.46 9.57
N GLY A 15 -10.40 4.48 9.29
CA GLY A 15 -10.74 5.55 10.23
C GLY A 15 -10.41 6.94 9.70
N LEU A 16 -10.51 7.95 10.56
CA LEU A 16 -10.04 9.30 10.28
C LEU A 16 -8.62 9.45 10.81
N HIS A 17 -7.67 9.66 9.90
CA HIS A 17 -6.26 9.81 10.22
C HIS A 17 -5.71 11.02 9.46
N PHE A 18 -4.81 11.76 10.10
CA PHE A 18 -4.19 12.92 9.50
C PHE A 18 -2.71 12.98 9.88
N GLY A 19 -1.88 13.30 8.89
CA GLY A 19 -0.46 13.50 9.09
C GLY A 19 0.17 14.08 7.83
N ILE A 20 1.01 15.09 8.03
CA ILE A 20 1.71 15.80 6.96
C ILE A 20 3.20 15.46 7.00
N THR A 21 3.88 15.58 5.86
CA THR A 21 5.32 15.43 5.77
C THR A 21 5.88 16.31 4.66
N PHE A 22 7.05 16.90 4.89
CA PHE A 22 7.80 17.64 3.86
C PHE A 22 8.83 16.74 3.17
N LYS A 23 8.98 15.49 3.63
CA LYS A 23 9.87 14.51 3.01
C LYS A 23 9.28 14.04 1.68
N ARG A 24 10.14 13.90 0.68
CA ARG A 24 9.81 13.25 -0.61
C ARG A 24 10.08 11.75 -0.60
N THR A 25 10.66 11.24 0.49
CA THR A 25 10.87 9.82 0.73
C THR A 25 10.02 9.40 1.92
N LEU A 26 9.19 8.38 1.71
CA LEU A 26 8.44 7.71 2.76
C LEU A 26 9.03 6.32 2.97
N ARG A 27 9.41 6.04 4.21
CA ARG A 27 9.86 4.72 4.67
C ARG A 27 8.89 4.22 5.73
N PHE A 28 8.44 2.98 5.58
CA PHE A 28 7.61 2.33 6.57
C PHE A 28 7.79 0.81 6.49
N SER A 29 7.53 0.10 7.58
CA SER A 29 7.28 -1.34 7.53
C SER A 29 5.80 -1.64 7.69
N ALA A 30 5.38 -2.80 7.20
CA ALA A 30 4.02 -3.28 7.39
C ALA A 30 3.97 -4.80 7.51
N MET A 31 2.86 -5.28 8.08
CA MET A 31 2.55 -6.71 8.18
C MET A 31 1.03 -6.87 8.08
N PHE A 32 0.60 -7.82 7.24
CA PHE A 32 -0.80 -8.19 7.13
C PHE A 32 -1.11 -9.32 8.10
N PHE A 33 -2.15 -9.15 8.93
CA PHE A 33 -2.68 -10.27 9.71
C PHE A 33 -3.55 -11.17 8.84
N GLU A 34 -3.78 -12.41 9.27
CA GLU A 34 -4.67 -13.38 8.60
C GLU A 34 -6.06 -12.80 8.26
N SER A 35 -6.55 -11.87 9.07
CA SER A 35 -7.79 -11.12 8.82
C SER A 35 -7.85 -10.35 7.48
N CYS A 36 -6.73 -10.21 6.77
CA CYS A 36 -6.65 -9.59 5.45
C CYS A 36 -6.87 -10.58 4.29
N LEU A 37 -6.95 -11.89 4.58
CA LEU A 37 -7.33 -12.89 3.60
C LEU A 37 -8.85 -12.87 3.42
N TYR A 38 -9.30 -12.70 2.18
CA TYR A 38 -10.73 -12.63 1.84
C TYR A 38 -11.00 -13.30 0.49
N ASP A 39 -12.28 -13.60 0.26
CA ASP A 39 -12.82 -14.13 -0.99
C ASP A 39 -14.23 -13.55 -1.16
N ILE A 40 -14.38 -12.55 -2.03
CA ILE A 40 -15.66 -11.88 -2.30
C ILE A 40 -16.50 -12.71 -3.28
N LYS A 41 -15.86 -13.61 -4.03
CA LYS A 41 -16.45 -14.51 -5.05
C LYS A 41 -17.06 -13.76 -6.21
N ASP A 42 -16.44 -12.65 -6.63
CA ASP A 42 -16.82 -11.92 -7.84
C ASP A 42 -15.72 -11.02 -8.40
N ASN A 43 -16.03 -10.22 -9.42
CA ASN A 43 -15.05 -9.39 -10.12
C ASN A 43 -14.34 -8.36 -9.21
N ASP A 44 -14.94 -7.96 -8.09
CA ASP A 44 -14.33 -7.02 -7.15
C ASP A 44 -13.14 -7.65 -6.41
N ASP A 45 -12.92 -8.98 -6.48
CA ASP A 45 -11.71 -9.62 -5.96
C ASP A 45 -10.43 -9.14 -6.68
N TYR A 46 -10.56 -8.59 -7.89
CA TYR A 46 -9.44 -8.03 -8.63
C TYR A 46 -9.11 -6.59 -8.24
N ASP A 47 -9.96 -5.94 -7.43
CA ASP A 47 -9.72 -4.57 -7.00
C ASP A 47 -8.54 -4.47 -6.04
N ILE A 48 -7.75 -3.41 -6.24
CA ILE A 48 -6.55 -3.15 -5.44
C ILE A 48 -6.93 -2.29 -4.24
N ASN A 49 -6.81 -2.87 -3.05
CA ASN A 49 -6.85 -2.18 -1.76
C ASN A 49 -5.59 -1.31 -1.62
N LYS A 50 -5.65 -0.32 -0.73
CA LYS A 50 -4.56 0.62 -0.49
C LYS A 50 -4.00 0.33 0.89
N LEU A 51 -2.68 0.23 0.98
CA LEU A 51 -1.96 0.04 2.23
C LEU A 51 -1.57 1.41 2.80
N PHE A 52 -0.46 1.97 2.33
CA PHE A 52 0.09 3.21 2.88
C PHE A 52 0.86 3.96 1.81
N GLY A 53 0.93 5.27 1.95
CA GLY A 53 1.64 6.14 1.02
C GLY A 53 1.44 7.60 1.32
N PHE A 54 1.61 8.44 0.31
CA PHE A 54 1.37 9.87 0.43
C PHE A 54 0.72 10.47 -0.82
N SER A 55 0.07 11.60 -0.64
CA SER A 55 -0.30 12.49 -1.73
C SER A 55 0.71 13.63 -1.86
N THR A 56 1.08 13.95 -3.10
CA THR A 56 1.91 15.11 -3.45
C THR A 56 1.08 16.23 -4.06
N SER A 57 -0.21 16.30 -3.73
CA SER A 57 -1.11 17.38 -4.16
C SER A 57 -2.27 17.50 -3.17
N ILE A 58 -3.04 18.59 -3.22
CA ILE A 58 -4.23 18.75 -2.36
C ILE A 58 -5.21 17.58 -2.56
N PHE A 59 -5.38 17.13 -3.80
CA PHE A 59 -6.28 16.04 -4.17
C PHE A 59 -5.50 14.76 -4.47
N HIS A 60 -5.56 13.75 -3.60
CA HIS A 60 -4.80 12.51 -3.80
C HIS A 60 -5.15 11.72 -5.06
N HIS A 61 -6.30 11.97 -5.68
CA HIS A 61 -6.63 11.43 -7.00
C HIS A 61 -5.92 12.16 -8.15
N ARG A 62 -5.30 13.32 -7.90
CA ARG A 62 -4.47 14.03 -8.88
C ARG A 62 -3.05 13.47 -8.89
N ASN A 63 -2.34 13.58 -7.77
CA ASN A 63 -0.99 13.04 -7.60
C ASN A 63 -0.82 12.37 -6.23
N SER A 64 -0.55 11.06 -6.26
CA SER A 64 -0.27 10.26 -5.07
C SER A 64 0.47 8.99 -5.42
N ALA A 65 1.17 8.43 -4.44
CA ALA A 65 1.86 7.16 -4.53
C ALA A 65 1.59 6.34 -3.27
N ARG A 66 1.18 5.08 -3.43
CA ARG A 66 0.85 4.15 -2.36
C ARG A 66 1.32 2.74 -2.73
N ILE A 67 1.60 1.94 -1.71
CA ILE A 67 1.55 0.49 -1.86
C ILE A 67 0.06 0.10 -1.92
N GLY A 68 -0.31 -0.61 -2.98
CA GLY A 68 -1.58 -1.30 -3.12
C GLY A 68 -1.43 -2.77 -2.76
N TRP A 69 -2.54 -3.42 -2.43
CA TRP A 69 -2.55 -4.84 -2.11
C TRP A 69 -3.87 -5.51 -2.49
N ARG A 70 -3.88 -6.83 -2.65
CA ARG A 70 -5.10 -7.66 -2.68
C ARG A 70 -4.80 -9.08 -2.22
N CYS A 71 -5.81 -9.80 -1.75
CA CYS A 71 -5.72 -11.24 -1.52
C CYS A 71 -5.93 -11.96 -2.85
N ASN A 72 -5.02 -12.85 -3.24
CA ASN A 72 -5.20 -13.67 -4.44
C ASN A 72 -5.95 -14.98 -4.12
N SER A 73 -6.30 -15.74 -5.16
CA SER A 73 -6.99 -17.04 -5.02
C SER A 73 -6.17 -18.13 -4.32
N LYS A 74 -4.86 -17.93 -4.17
CA LYS A 74 -3.96 -18.82 -3.41
C LYS A 74 -3.82 -18.43 -1.95
N ARG A 75 -4.57 -17.41 -1.49
CA ARG A 75 -4.49 -16.86 -0.12
C ARG A 75 -3.15 -16.20 0.21
N GLU A 76 -2.48 -15.64 -0.78
CA GLU A 76 -1.29 -14.80 -0.62
C GLU A 76 -1.68 -13.32 -0.76
N ILE A 77 -0.87 -12.42 -0.21
CA ILE A 77 -1.07 -10.97 -0.41
C ILE A 77 -0.18 -10.49 -1.55
N GLU A 78 -0.81 -10.12 -2.66
CA GLU A 78 -0.12 -9.46 -3.77
C GLU A 78 0.06 -7.98 -3.47
N LEU A 79 1.24 -7.44 -3.78
CA LEU A 79 1.60 -6.03 -3.64
C LEU A 79 1.71 -5.35 -4.99
N PHE A 80 1.34 -4.06 -5.00
CA PHE A 80 1.35 -3.22 -6.19
C PHE A 80 1.94 -1.85 -5.89
N ALA A 81 2.71 -1.29 -6.81
CA ALA A 81 2.91 0.15 -6.89
C ALA A 81 1.62 0.76 -7.44
N TYR A 82 0.98 1.63 -6.67
CA TYR A 82 -0.28 2.26 -7.02
C TYR A 82 -0.13 3.77 -6.97
N ALA A 83 -0.24 4.44 -8.12
CA ALA A 83 -0.10 5.88 -8.19
C ALA A 83 -1.24 6.54 -8.97
N TYR A 84 -1.53 7.79 -8.61
CA TYR A 84 -2.19 8.73 -9.51
C TYR A 84 -1.16 9.71 -10.04
N VAL A 85 -1.19 9.95 -11.35
CA VAL A 85 -0.38 10.95 -12.03
C VAL A 85 -1.30 11.81 -12.89
N LYS A 86 -1.42 13.09 -12.55
CA LYS A 86 -2.32 14.05 -13.22
C LYS A 86 -3.75 13.50 -13.38
N GLY A 87 -4.29 12.85 -12.35
CA GLY A 87 -5.65 12.29 -12.39
C GLY A 87 -5.74 10.86 -12.93
N LYS A 88 -4.68 10.34 -13.56
CA LYS A 88 -4.68 9.00 -14.18
C LYS A 88 -4.09 7.97 -13.23
N ARG A 89 -4.79 6.86 -13.06
CA ARG A 89 -4.34 5.73 -12.23
C ARG A 89 -3.30 4.91 -12.99
N HIS A 90 -2.17 4.64 -12.35
CA HIS A 90 -1.11 3.76 -12.80
C HIS A 90 -0.86 2.69 -11.75
N VAL A 91 -0.73 1.44 -12.20
CA VAL A 91 -0.51 0.28 -11.34
C VAL A 91 0.60 -0.57 -11.93
N SER A 92 1.53 -1.03 -11.10
CA SER A 92 2.52 -2.06 -11.44
C SER A 92 2.54 -3.12 -10.36
N TYR A 93 2.57 -4.39 -10.74
CA TYR A 93 2.79 -5.48 -9.79
C TYR A 93 4.20 -5.36 -9.17
N LEU A 94 4.31 -5.66 -7.88
CA LEU A 94 5.58 -5.70 -7.15
C LEU A 94 5.97 -7.14 -6.81
N GLY A 95 5.08 -7.89 -6.18
CA GLY A 95 5.39 -9.22 -5.68
C GLY A 95 4.32 -9.74 -4.73
N VAL A 96 4.64 -10.83 -4.03
CA VAL A 96 3.79 -11.41 -2.98
C VAL A 96 4.49 -11.35 -1.62
N VAL A 97 3.68 -11.25 -0.57
CA VAL A 97 4.10 -11.40 0.82
C VAL A 97 3.15 -12.36 1.54
N ASP A 98 3.71 -13.10 2.49
CA ASP A 98 2.93 -13.94 3.37
C ASP A 98 2.28 -13.13 4.49
N ILE A 99 1.18 -13.64 5.03
CA ILE A 99 0.57 -13.09 6.24
C ILE A 99 1.52 -13.29 7.43
N ASN A 100 1.44 -12.37 8.39
CA ASN A 100 2.28 -12.34 9.58
C ASN A 100 3.79 -12.25 9.29
N THR A 101 4.18 -11.83 8.09
CA THR A 101 5.56 -11.52 7.71
C THR A 101 5.73 -10.00 7.58
N ASP A 102 6.69 -9.45 8.30
CA ASP A 102 7.07 -8.05 8.17
C ASP A 102 7.76 -7.78 6.83
N PHE A 103 7.46 -6.64 6.23
CA PHE A 103 8.14 -6.16 5.03
C PHE A 103 8.38 -4.66 5.11
N GLU A 104 9.51 -4.21 4.58
CA GLU A 104 9.89 -2.82 4.51
C GLU A 104 9.50 -2.23 3.15
N CYS A 105 9.03 -1.00 3.17
CA CYS A 105 8.60 -0.25 2.00
C CYS A 105 9.32 1.10 1.94
N VAL A 106 9.78 1.45 0.74
CA VAL A 106 10.26 2.79 0.43
C VAL A 106 9.52 3.31 -0.80
N ILE A 107 8.95 4.51 -0.67
CA ILE A 107 8.37 5.27 -1.78
C ILE A 107 9.15 6.58 -1.90
N ILE A 108 9.78 6.80 -3.05
CA ILE A 108 10.51 8.05 -3.36
C ILE A 108 9.74 8.79 -4.45
N ASP A 109 9.35 10.03 -4.15
CA ASP A 109 8.92 11.01 -5.13
C ASP A 109 10.14 11.79 -5.62
N ASN A 110 10.61 11.53 -6.85
CA ASN A 110 11.63 12.35 -7.50
C ASN A 110 10.99 13.21 -8.60
N GLU A 111 11.74 13.91 -9.45
CA GLU A 111 11.12 14.81 -10.43
C GLU A 111 10.27 14.06 -11.47
N ASP A 112 10.79 12.94 -11.97
CA ASP A 112 10.26 12.25 -13.17
C ASP A 112 9.54 10.93 -12.87
N ALA A 113 9.55 10.48 -11.61
CA ALA A 113 8.94 9.21 -11.23
C ALA A 113 8.57 9.13 -9.74
N TYR A 114 7.68 8.18 -9.46
CA TYR A 114 7.62 7.52 -8.17
C TYR A 114 8.42 6.21 -8.24
N LEU A 115 9.36 6.03 -7.32
CA LEU A 115 10.15 4.81 -7.17
C LEU A 115 9.63 4.05 -5.96
N PHE A 116 9.34 2.78 -6.16
CA PHE A 116 8.86 1.86 -5.13
C PHE A 116 9.88 0.77 -4.93
N ASN A 117 10.20 0.50 -3.67
CA ASN A 117 11.03 -0.62 -3.25
C ASN A 117 10.34 -1.32 -2.08
N VAL A 118 10.27 -2.64 -2.13
CA VAL A 118 9.76 -3.48 -1.05
C VAL A 118 10.79 -4.56 -0.75
N LYS A 119 11.12 -4.74 0.53
CA LYS A 119 12.03 -5.78 1.01
C LYS A 119 11.31 -6.68 1.99
N VAL A 120 11.47 -7.98 1.82
CA VAL A 120 10.89 -9.02 2.66
C VAL A 120 12.02 -9.94 3.08
N SER A 121 12.08 -10.26 4.36
CA SER A 121 12.92 -11.34 4.89
C SER A 121 11.99 -12.34 5.56
N GLU A 122 11.87 -13.53 4.99
CA GLU A 122 11.03 -14.61 5.52
C GLU A 122 11.89 -15.79 5.98
N ILE A 123 11.45 -16.50 7.00
CA ILE A 123 12.08 -17.76 7.42
C ILE A 123 11.24 -18.89 6.86
N LYS A 124 11.83 -19.72 6.01
CA LYS A 124 11.19 -20.90 5.44
C LYS A 124 12.13 -22.08 5.55
N ASP A 125 11.65 -23.19 6.12
CA ASP A 125 12.44 -24.41 6.32
C ASP A 125 13.78 -24.16 7.05
N ASN A 126 13.78 -23.26 8.04
CA ASN A 126 14.95 -22.78 8.80
C ASN A 126 15.99 -21.99 7.97
N GLU A 127 15.67 -21.58 6.74
CA GLU A 127 16.49 -20.69 5.93
C GLU A 127 15.89 -19.29 5.86
N ILE A 128 16.74 -18.27 5.82
CA ILE A 128 16.33 -16.89 5.56
C ILE A 128 16.26 -16.70 4.05
N ILE A 129 15.09 -16.31 3.56
CA ILE A 129 14.87 -15.97 2.16
C ILE A 129 14.60 -14.46 2.09
N ASP A 130 15.52 -13.75 1.45
CA ASP A 130 15.37 -12.32 1.17
C ASP A 130 14.77 -12.11 -0.23
N LYS A 131 13.72 -11.29 -0.31
CA LYS A 131 13.09 -10.87 -1.55
C LYS A 131 13.10 -9.35 -1.65
N GLU A 132 13.37 -8.84 -2.85
CA GLU A 132 13.32 -7.42 -3.14
C GLU A 132 12.51 -7.15 -4.41
N TYR A 133 11.51 -6.26 -4.28
CA TYR A 133 10.61 -5.89 -5.36
C TYR A 133 10.73 -4.42 -5.68
N ASN A 134 10.74 -4.08 -6.97
CA ASN A 134 10.90 -2.71 -7.43
C ASN A 134 9.89 -2.36 -8.50
N ALA A 135 9.39 -1.12 -8.47
CA ALA A 135 8.60 -0.57 -9.56
C ALA A 135 8.88 0.92 -9.74
N ILE A 136 8.73 1.38 -10.98
CA ILE A 136 8.90 2.78 -11.36
C ILE A 136 7.64 3.21 -12.08
N ILE A 137 6.98 4.26 -11.57
CA ILE A 137 5.87 4.90 -12.26
C ILE A 137 6.31 6.29 -12.69
N LYS A 138 6.46 6.48 -14.00
CA LYS A 138 6.82 7.78 -14.59
C LYS A 138 5.75 8.82 -14.29
N LYS A 139 6.19 10.03 -14.00
CA LYS A 139 5.34 11.20 -13.84
C LYS A 139 6.04 12.42 -14.41
N SER A 140 5.30 13.51 -14.54
CA SER A 140 5.90 14.82 -14.77
C SER A 140 6.14 15.52 -13.44
N LYS A 141 7.13 16.43 -13.42
CA LYS A 141 7.35 17.34 -12.31
C LYS A 141 6.04 18.00 -11.85
N ASP A 142 5.82 17.95 -10.54
CA ASP A 142 4.72 18.62 -9.87
C ASP A 142 5.30 19.45 -8.74
N TRP A 143 4.76 20.65 -8.54
CA TRP A 143 5.22 21.58 -7.52
C TRP A 143 4.17 21.65 -6.43
N PHE A 144 4.42 20.90 -5.34
CA PHE A 144 3.57 20.95 -4.16
C PHE A 144 4.42 21.03 -2.89
N PHE A 145 3.99 21.85 -1.95
CA PHE A 145 4.82 22.33 -0.83
C PHE A 145 4.94 21.33 0.33
N PHE A 146 3.98 20.43 0.49
CA PHE A 146 3.98 19.40 1.53
C PHE A 146 3.18 18.18 1.07
N ASN A 147 3.49 17.02 1.60
CA ASN A 147 2.74 15.80 1.36
C ASN A 147 1.83 15.50 2.56
N TYR A 148 0.79 14.71 2.37
CA TYR A 148 0.03 14.11 3.47
C TYR A 148 -0.06 12.60 3.32
N TYR A 149 -0.05 11.90 4.46
CA TYR A 149 -0.12 10.45 4.48
C TYR A 149 -1.49 9.95 4.04
N LEU A 150 -1.47 8.83 3.33
CA LEU A 150 -2.65 8.09 2.94
C LEU A 150 -2.62 6.74 3.65
N TYR A 151 -3.76 6.38 4.23
CA TYR A 151 -3.90 5.29 5.19
C TYR A 151 -4.60 4.08 4.56
N PRO A 152 -4.62 2.93 5.25
CA PRO A 152 -5.23 1.72 4.70
C PRO A 152 -6.70 1.91 4.33
N TYR A 153 -7.05 1.40 3.15
CA TYR A 153 -8.38 1.55 2.56
C TYR A 153 -8.72 0.34 1.69
N PHE A 154 -9.87 -0.27 1.93
CA PHE A 154 -10.41 -1.35 1.10
C PHE A 154 -10.99 -0.78 -0.19
N GLY A 155 -10.42 -1.18 -1.32
CA GLY A 155 -10.71 -0.67 -2.66
C GLY A 155 -12.04 -1.18 -3.22
N GLY A 156 -12.28 -0.85 -4.49
CA GLY A 156 -13.46 -1.29 -5.22
C GLY A 156 -14.76 -0.61 -4.84
N ASN A 157 -15.85 -1.17 -5.37
CA ASN A 157 -17.21 -0.71 -5.09
C ASN A 157 -17.80 -1.38 -3.84
N LYS A 158 -17.34 -2.59 -3.51
CA LYS A 158 -17.72 -3.29 -2.28
C LYS A 158 -16.87 -2.89 -1.09
N THR A 159 -17.52 -2.83 0.06
CA THR A 159 -16.86 -2.63 1.36
C THR A 159 -16.19 -3.91 1.86
N ALA A 160 -15.28 -3.78 2.83
CA ALA A 160 -14.59 -4.92 3.42
C ALA A 160 -15.58 -6.01 3.92
N PRO A 161 -15.43 -7.28 3.49
CA PRO A 161 -16.36 -8.37 3.83
C PRO A 161 -16.32 -8.76 5.32
N HIS A 162 -15.19 -8.53 5.96
CA HIS A 162 -14.96 -8.68 7.40
C HIS A 162 -13.98 -7.63 7.89
N THR A 163 -13.77 -7.57 9.20
CA THR A 163 -12.77 -6.67 9.79
C THR A 163 -11.37 -7.13 9.44
N MET A 164 -10.53 -6.20 8.99
CA MET A 164 -9.15 -6.44 8.58
C MET A 164 -8.20 -5.61 9.43
N LYS A 165 -7.09 -6.21 9.88
CA LYS A 165 -6.05 -5.56 10.67
C LYS A 165 -4.75 -5.57 9.91
N ILE A 166 -4.07 -4.43 9.92
CA ILE A 166 -2.77 -4.24 9.26
C ILE A 166 -1.87 -3.47 10.23
N LEU A 167 -0.69 -4.00 10.53
CA LEU A 167 0.33 -3.30 11.28
C LEU A 167 1.13 -2.42 10.30
N VAL A 168 1.37 -1.16 10.68
CA VAL A 168 2.24 -0.24 9.94
C VAL A 168 3.11 0.54 10.92
N ASN A 169 4.40 0.67 10.60
CA ASN A 169 5.35 1.50 11.34
C ASN A 169 6.05 2.47 10.40
N VAL A 170 5.91 3.77 10.63
CA VAL A 170 6.56 4.83 9.83
C VAL A 170 7.84 5.30 10.50
N PHE A 171 8.91 5.48 9.72
CA PHE A 171 10.25 5.89 10.15
C PHE A 171 10.59 7.36 9.82
#